data_AF-A0A953X5P3-F1
#
_entry.id   AF-A0A953X5P3-F1
#
_cell.length_a   1.000
_cell.length_b   1.000
_cell.length_c   1.000
_cell.angle_alpha   90.00
_cell.angle_beta   90.00
_cell.angle_gamma   90.00
#
_symmetry.space_group_name_H-M   'P 1'
#
loop_
_entity.id
_entity.type
_entity.pdbx_description
1 polymer ?
#
loop_
_entity_poly.entity_id
_entity_poly.type
_entity_poly.pdbx_seq_one_letter_code
_entity_poly.pdbx_strand_id
1 'polypeptide(L)'
;MEQAQDFIDESHALLYLLSSHADDDYERITQFKDWTINDVLRHLHYWNWMAGLQLADEARLSNELDLVATDGMRARERAFADGMSGNVLMNAWWQQVEQTGALFSKA
;
A
#
# COMPACT_ATOMS: atom_id res chain seq x y z
N MET A 1 6.66 -3.01 -18.97
CA MET A 1 7.80 -2.45 -18.22
C MET A 1 7.64 -0.98 -17.86
N GLU A 2 7.22 -0.09 -18.78
CA GLU A 2 6.98 1.34 -18.46
C GLU A 2 6.08 1.52 -17.23
N GLN A 3 4.93 0.83 -17.18
CA GLN A 3 4.02 0.86 -16.02
C GLN A 3 4.66 0.42 -14.68
N ALA A 4 5.60 -0.53 -14.71
CA ALA A 4 6.28 -0.99 -13.49
C ALA A 4 7.30 0.06 -13.02
N GLN A 5 7.96 0.74 -13.96
CA GLN A 5 8.86 1.85 -13.66
C GLN A 5 8.07 3.05 -13.14
N ASP A 6 6.97 3.43 -13.81
CA ASP A 6 6.09 4.52 -13.37
C ASP A 6 5.58 4.28 -11.95
N PHE A 7 5.14 3.06 -11.64
CA PHE A 7 4.73 2.68 -10.29
C PHE A 7 5.82 2.90 -9.24
N ILE A 8 7.07 2.53 -9.54
CA ILE A 8 8.21 2.72 -8.63
C ILE A 8 8.52 4.22 -8.50
N ASP A 9 8.56 4.96 -9.61
CA ASP A 9 8.92 6.38 -9.62
C ASP A 9 7.87 7.23 -8.88
N GLU A 10 6.58 6.96 -9.09
CA GLU A 10 5.48 7.58 -8.37
C GLU A 10 5.51 7.25 -6.87
N SER A 11 5.79 6.00 -6.52
CA SER A 11 5.90 5.57 -5.12
C SER A 11 7.11 6.22 -4.43
N HIS A 12 8.23 6.36 -5.14
CA HIS A 12 9.41 7.03 -4.64
C HIS A 12 9.16 8.53 -4.42
N ALA A 13 8.40 9.19 -5.31
CA ALA A 13 7.98 10.58 -5.12
C ALA A 13 7.14 10.75 -3.83
N LEU A 14 6.24 9.81 -3.55
CA LEU A 14 5.45 9.81 -2.32
C LEU A 14 6.30 9.58 -1.08
N LEU A 15 7.25 8.63 -1.12
CA LEU A 15 8.21 8.39 -0.04
C LEU A 15 9.03 9.66 0.25
N TYR A 16 9.57 10.32 -0.78
CA TYR A 16 10.34 11.54 -0.61
C TYR A 16 9.51 12.66 0.02
N LEU A 17 8.24 12.80 -0.39
CA LEU A 17 7.34 13.79 0.16
C LEU A 17 7.07 13.57 1.66
N LEU A 18 6.90 12.32 2.10
CA LEU A 18 6.38 11.99 3.42
C LEU A 18 7.46 11.62 4.45
N SER A 19 8.60 11.08 4.03
CA SER A 19 9.66 10.56 4.93
C SER A 19 10.30 11.56 5.89
N SER A 20 10.17 12.86 5.63
CA SER A 20 10.69 13.92 6.51
C SER A 20 9.71 14.37 7.61
N HIS A 21 8.48 13.87 7.60
CA HIS A 21 7.42 14.29 8.52
C HIS A 21 7.40 13.44 9.79
N ALA A 22 6.94 14.04 10.90
CA ALA A 22 6.78 13.33 12.16
C ALA A 22 5.55 12.41 12.12
N ASP A 23 5.47 11.40 12.99
CA ASP A 23 4.34 10.45 12.97
C ASP A 23 2.98 11.14 13.14
N ASP A 24 2.89 12.20 13.96
CA ASP A 24 1.67 12.97 14.16
C ASP A 24 1.16 13.66 12.88
N ASP A 25 2.07 14.00 11.95
CA ASP A 25 1.68 14.58 10.66
C ASP A 25 0.88 13.59 9.81
N TYR A 26 1.04 12.27 10.03
CA TYR A 26 0.33 11.25 9.25
C TYR A 26 -1.16 11.16 9.60
N GLU A 27 -1.60 11.79 10.70
CA GLU A 27 -3.01 11.93 11.06
C GLU A 27 -3.68 13.12 10.35
N ARG A 28 -2.94 13.92 9.59
CA ARG A 28 -3.52 15.03 8.83
C ARG A 28 -4.47 14.53 7.76
N ILE A 29 -5.68 15.08 7.77
CA ILE A 29 -6.69 14.84 6.74
C ILE A 29 -6.24 15.46 5.42
N THR A 30 -6.27 14.65 4.37
CA THR A 30 -5.96 15.02 2.99
C THR A 30 -7.22 15.48 2.26
N GLN A 31 -7.06 16.08 1.09
CA GLN A 31 -8.19 16.43 0.21
C GLN A 31 -8.81 15.20 -0.49
N PHE A 32 -8.21 14.02 -0.35
CA PHE A 32 -8.72 12.81 -0.97
C PHE A 32 -9.68 12.10 -0.01
N LYS A 33 -10.99 12.19 -0.31
CA LYS A 33 -12.05 11.46 0.42
C LYS A 33 -12.07 11.72 1.94
N ASP A 34 -11.51 12.85 2.39
CA ASP A 34 -11.28 13.17 3.80
C ASP A 34 -10.45 12.12 4.56
N TRP A 35 -9.56 11.40 3.87
CA TRP A 35 -8.68 10.39 4.46
C TRP A 35 -7.46 11.02 5.10
N THR A 36 -6.99 10.47 6.22
CA THR A 36 -5.67 10.82 6.74
C THR A 36 -4.57 10.28 5.83
N ILE A 37 -3.33 10.77 5.98
CA ILE A 37 -2.18 10.17 5.28
C ILE A 37 -2.02 8.70 5.66
N ASN A 38 -2.26 8.33 6.93
CA ASN A 38 -2.30 6.94 7.38
C ASN A 38 -3.36 6.11 6.62
N ASP A 39 -4.55 6.66 6.37
CA ASP A 39 -5.60 5.95 5.63
C ASP A 39 -5.24 5.73 4.16
N VAL A 40 -4.56 6.69 3.54
CA VAL A 40 -4.03 6.55 2.17
C VAL A 40 -2.95 5.47 2.13
N LEU A 41 -1.99 5.50 3.04
CA LEU A 41 -0.89 4.52 3.06
C LEU A 41 -1.37 3.11 3.36
N ARG A 42 -2.32 2.91 4.29
CA ARG A 42 -2.91 1.59 4.54
C ARG A 42 -3.57 1.02 3.30
N HIS A 43 -4.28 1.87 2.56
CA HIS A 43 -4.90 1.48 1.30
C HIS A 43 -3.86 1.07 0.26
N LEU A 44 -2.84 1.92 0.04
CA LEU A 44 -1.76 1.60 -0.90
C LEU A 44 -1.02 0.31 -0.50
N HIS A 45 -0.68 0.17 0.78
CA HIS A 45 0.02 -1.01 1.30
C HIS A 45 -0.70 -2.32 1.01
N TYR A 46 -1.99 -2.39 1.32
CA TYR A 46 -2.78 -3.59 1.06
C TYR A 46 -2.94 -3.87 -0.43
N TRP A 47 -3.31 -2.86 -1.23
CA TRP A 47 -3.63 -3.08 -2.64
C TRP A 47 -2.40 -3.24 -3.54
N ASN A 48 -1.25 -2.65 -3.19
CA ASN A 48 0.01 -2.93 -3.88
C ASN A 48 0.49 -4.37 -3.63
N TRP A 49 0.28 -4.90 -2.42
CA TRP A 49 0.53 -6.33 -2.14
C TRP A 49 -0.42 -7.23 -2.95
N MET A 50 -1.73 -6.93 -2.94
CA MET A 50 -2.72 -7.65 -3.75
C MET A 50 -2.39 -7.65 -5.25
N ALA A 51 -1.86 -6.53 -5.77
CA ALA A 51 -1.37 -6.48 -7.14
C ALA A 51 -0.22 -7.46 -7.38
N GLY A 52 0.74 -7.55 -6.46
CA GLY A 52 1.83 -8.53 -6.53
C GLY A 52 1.34 -9.98 -6.53
N LEU A 53 0.28 -10.29 -5.77
CA LEU A 53 -0.32 -11.64 -5.75
C LEU A 53 -0.87 -12.07 -7.11
N GLN A 54 -1.29 -11.15 -7.98
CA GLN A 54 -1.77 -11.51 -9.34
C GLN A 54 -0.71 -12.28 -10.15
N LEU A 55 0.57 -12.01 -9.91
CA LEU A 55 1.69 -12.70 -10.57
C LEU A 55 2.27 -13.83 -9.72
N ALA A 56 2.22 -13.70 -8.39
CA ALA A 56 2.91 -14.60 -7.47
C ALA A 56 2.05 -15.75 -6.94
N ASP A 57 0.77 -15.51 -6.66
CA ASP A 57 -0.14 -16.48 -6.01
C ASP A 57 -1.62 -16.10 -6.23
N GLU A 58 -2.20 -16.56 -7.34
CA GLU A 58 -3.59 -16.30 -7.70
C GLU A 58 -4.59 -16.91 -6.69
N ALA A 59 -4.26 -18.05 -6.09
CA ALA A 59 -5.12 -18.68 -5.09
C ALA A 59 -5.20 -17.83 -3.81
N ARG A 60 -4.06 -17.27 -3.37
CA ARG A 60 -4.06 -16.33 -2.24
C ARG A 60 -4.82 -15.06 -2.57
N LEU A 61 -4.65 -14.51 -3.77
CA LEU A 61 -5.42 -13.34 -4.22
C LEU A 61 -6.92 -13.58 -4.13
N SER A 62 -7.40 -14.71 -4.68
CA SER A 62 -8.83 -15.06 -4.65
C SER A 62 -9.36 -15.12 -3.21
N ASN A 63 -8.63 -15.77 -2.31
CA ASN A 63 -9.03 -15.87 -0.90
C ASN A 63 -9.10 -14.49 -0.22
N GLU A 64 -8.15 -13.60 -0.50
CA GLU A 64 -8.19 -12.24 0.06
C GLU A 64 -9.35 -11.42 -0.51
N LEU A 65 -9.68 -11.57 -1.79
CA LEU A 65 -10.84 -10.90 -2.39
C LEU A 65 -12.16 -11.36 -1.75
N ASP A 66 -12.30 -12.66 -1.45
CA ASP A 66 -13.46 -13.19 -0.73
C ASP A 66 -13.56 -12.61 0.69
N LEU A 67 -12.43 -12.46 1.38
CA LEU A 67 -12.37 -11.80 2.69
C LEU A 67 -12.68 -10.31 2.59
N VAL A 68 -12.25 -9.61 1.54
CA VAL A 68 -12.65 -8.21 1.28
C VAL A 68 -14.16 -8.10 1.07
N ALA A 69 -14.77 -9.03 0.34
CA ALA A 69 -16.20 -9.06 0.11
C ALA A 69 -16.99 -9.33 1.41
N THR A 70 -16.43 -10.15 2.31
CA THR A 70 -17.07 -10.54 3.58
C THR A 70 -16.87 -9.51 4.69
N ASP A 71 -15.62 -9.10 4.95
CA ASP A 71 -15.25 -8.25 6.08
C ASP A 71 -15.28 -6.75 5.73
N GLY A 72 -15.25 -6.44 4.43
CA GLY A 72 -15.14 -5.09 3.90
C GLY A 72 -13.69 -4.62 3.76
N MET A 73 -13.42 -3.94 2.64
CA MET A 73 -12.11 -3.40 2.25
C MET A 73 -11.36 -2.71 3.39
N ARG A 74 -12.01 -1.77 4.10
CA ARG A 74 -11.35 -1.00 5.15
C ARG A 74 -10.97 -1.84 6.38
N ALA A 75 -11.71 -2.89 6.67
CA ALA A 75 -11.36 -3.81 7.76
C ALA A 75 -10.13 -4.62 7.39
N ARG A 76 -10.06 -5.12 6.16
CA ARG A 76 -8.90 -5.87 5.64
C ARG A 76 -7.63 -5.03 5.60
N GLU A 77 -7.71 -3.79 5.10
CA GLU A 77 -6.59 -2.84 5.07
C GLU A 77 -6.03 -2.57 6.48
N ARG A 78 -6.91 -2.34 7.47
CA ARG A 78 -6.48 -2.13 8.86
C ARG A 78 -5.88 -3.37 9.50
N ALA A 79 -6.46 -4.54 9.24
CA ALA A 79 -5.95 -5.80 9.75
C ALA A 79 -4.57 -6.12 9.17
N PHE A 80 -4.37 -5.89 7.87
CA PHE A 80 -3.09 -6.08 7.20
C PHE A 80 -2.01 -5.12 7.70
N ALA A 81 -2.38 -3.87 7.99
CA ALA A 81 -1.47 -2.90 8.58
C ALA A 81 -1.08 -3.24 10.02
N ASP A 82 -1.77 -4.14 10.71
CA ASP A 82 -1.42 -4.63 12.05
C ASP A 82 -1.06 -3.54 13.07
N GLY A 83 -1.83 -2.45 13.10
CA GLY A 83 -1.59 -1.32 13.99
C GLY A 83 -0.43 -0.39 13.59
N MET A 84 0.28 -0.67 12.50
CA MET A 84 1.28 0.23 11.94
C MET A 84 0.66 1.56 11.50
N SER A 85 1.37 2.64 11.79
CA SER A 85 1.05 4.01 11.38
C SER A 85 2.34 4.81 11.21
N GLY A 86 2.22 6.04 10.71
CA GLY A 86 3.33 6.98 10.61
C GLY A 86 4.48 6.44 9.76
N ASN A 87 5.70 6.72 10.20
CA ASN A 87 6.91 6.26 9.52
C ASN A 87 7.07 4.74 9.53
N VAL A 88 6.50 4.02 10.51
CA VAL A 88 6.53 2.55 10.53
C VAL A 88 5.74 1.97 9.36
N LEU A 89 4.52 2.45 9.14
CA LEU A 89 3.68 2.04 8.01
C LEU A 89 4.29 2.48 6.68
N MET A 90 4.84 3.70 6.59
CA MET A 90 5.53 4.20 5.39
C MET A 90 6.66 3.26 4.96
N ASN A 91 7.51 2.86 5.90
CA ASN A 91 8.64 1.98 5.62
C ASN A 91 8.18 0.58 5.18
N ALA A 92 7.16 0.01 5.84
CA ALA A 92 6.60 -1.27 5.45
C ALA A 92 5.99 -1.22 4.04
N TRP A 93 5.27 -0.14 3.73
CA TRP A 93 4.73 0.09 2.40
C TRP A 93 5.84 0.22 1.34
N TRP A 94 6.91 0.98 1.60
CA TRP A 94 8.02 1.13 0.66
C TRP A 94 8.69 -0.21 0.35
N GLN A 95 8.98 -1.03 1.36
CA GLN A 95 9.54 -2.37 1.14
C GLN A 95 8.62 -3.25 0.28
N GLN A 96 7.31 -3.15 0.47
CA GLN A 96 6.31 -3.85 -0.33
C GLN A 96 6.29 -3.35 -1.79
N VAL A 97 6.41 -2.03 -2.01
CA VAL A 97 6.51 -1.42 -3.35
C VAL A 97 7.70 -2.00 -4.11
N GLU A 98 8.88 -2.08 -3.49
CA GLU A 98 10.07 -2.62 -4.14
C GLU A 98 9.86 -4.09 -4.55
N GLN A 99 9.21 -4.89 -3.71
CA GLN A 99 8.87 -6.28 -4.01
C GLN A 99 7.87 -6.39 -5.17
N THR A 100 6.75 -5.66 -5.11
CA THR A 100 5.73 -5.68 -6.16
C THR A 100 6.29 -5.15 -7.48
N GLY A 101 7.02 -4.03 -7.47
CA GLY A 101 7.64 -3.44 -8.66
C GLY A 101 8.64 -4.41 -9.32
N ALA A 102 9.41 -5.16 -8.52
CA ALA A 102 10.32 -6.18 -9.03
C ALA A 102 9.58 -7.38 -9.67
N LEU A 103 8.38 -7.74 -9.21
CA LEU A 103 7.56 -8.77 -9.85
C LEU A 103 7.07 -8.31 -11.23
N PHE A 104 6.49 -7.11 -11.31
CA PHE A 104 5.96 -6.58 -12.57
C PHE A 104 7.04 -6.17 -13.58
N SER A 105 8.26 -5.90 -13.13
CA SER A 105 9.39 -5.63 -14.04
C SER A 105 9.89 -6.89 -14.77
N LYS A 106 9.54 -8.08 -14.29
CA LYS A 106 9.95 -9.39 -14.85
C LYS A 106 8.86 -10.09 -15.67
N ALA A 107 7.62 -9.60 -15.59
CA ALA A 107 6.47 -10.11 -16.34
C ALA A 107 6.42 -9.49 -17.75
#